data_AF-A0A173L0Z2-F1
#
_entry.id   AF-A0A173L0Z2-F1
#
_cell.length_a   1.000
_cell.length_b   1.000
_cell.length_c   1.000
_cell.angle_alpha   90.00
_cell.angle_beta   90.00
_cell.angle_gamma   90.00
#
_symmetry.space_group_name_H-M   'P 1'
#
loop_
_entity.id
_entity.type
_entity.pdbx_description
1 polymer ?
#
loop_
_entity_poly.entity_id
_entity_poly.type
_entity_poly.pdbx_seq_one_letter_code
_entity_poly.pdbx_strand_id
1 'polypeptide(L)' 'MDDLNYLLRREQEELLRAQYAPCISTRAAYQGLAQGYARRIRDHRLPYRSKRADGSTPFNPFPFGPWGNQA' A
#
# COMPACT_ATOMS: atom_id res chain seq x y z
N MET A 1 9.56 -14.51 -3.06
CA MET A 1 9.40 -13.19 -2.42
C MET A 1 8.82 -12.29 -3.49
N ASP A 2 7.60 -11.79 -3.34
CA ASP A 2 7.01 -10.92 -4.36
C ASP A 2 7.74 -9.57 -4.40
N ASP A 3 7.91 -9.03 -5.61
CA ASP A 3 8.53 -7.72 -5.80
C ASP A 3 7.68 -6.61 -5.16
N LEU A 4 8.31 -5.70 -4.42
CA LEU A 4 7.59 -4.64 -3.72
C LEU A 4 6.91 -3.67 -4.68
N ASN A 5 7.52 -3.35 -5.82
CA ASN A 5 6.91 -2.46 -6.81
C ASN A 5 5.65 -3.10 -7.41
N TYR A 6 5.67 -4.42 -7.62
CA TYR A 6 4.49 -5.18 -7.98
C TYR A 6 3.39 -5.03 -6.93
N LEU A 7 3.69 -5.22 -5.64
CA LEU A 7 2.70 -5.10 -4.57
C LEU A 7 2.10 -3.69 -4.50
N LEU A 8 2.93 -2.64 -4.57
CA LEU A 8 2.49 -1.24 -4.58
C LEU A 8 1.61 -0.93 -5.79
N ARG A 9 2.04 -1.35 -6.98
CA ARG A 9 1.27 -1.14 -8.22
C ARG A 9 -0.10 -1.82 -8.14
N ARG A 10 -0.17 -3.05 -7.63
CA ARG A 10 -1.43 -3.78 -7.47
C ARG A 10 -2.33 -3.14 -6.43
N GLU A 11 -1.80 -2.73 -5.27
CA GLU A 11 -2.58 -1.98 -4.26
C GLU A 11 -3.27 -0.76 -4.89
N GLN A 12 -2.52 0.06 -5.63
CA GLN A 12 -3.04 1.26 -6.28
C GLN A 12 -4.09 0.95 -7.36
N GLU A 13 -3.84 -0.07 -8.19
CA GLU A 13 -4.77 -0.50 -9.23
C GLU A 13 -6.11 -0.93 -8.64
N GLU A 14 -6.11 -1.74 -7.57
CA GLU A 14 -7.34 -2.19 -6.92
C GLU A 14 -8.08 -1.04 -6.21
N LEU A 15 -7.37 -0.08 -5.62
CA LEU A 15 -8.00 1.12 -5.05
C LEU A 15 -8.71 1.96 -6.12
N LEU A 16 -8.09 2.15 -7.28
CA LEU A 16 -8.72 2.84 -8.41
C LEU A 16 -9.93 2.05 -8.92
N ARG A 17 -9.80 0.73 -9.10
CA ARG A 17 -10.93 -0.13 -9.49
C ARG A 17 -12.09 -0.06 -8.49
N ALA A 18 -11.81 -0.01 -7.19
CA ALA A 18 -12.84 0.18 -6.16
C ALA A 18 -13.53 1.54 -6.27
N GLN A 19 -12.78 2.61 -6.54
CA GLN A 19 -13.31 3.97 -6.71
C GLN A 19 -14.28 4.06 -7.89
N TYR A 20 -13.95 3.42 -9.01
CA TYR A 20 -14.77 3.44 -10.23
C TYR A 20 -15.78 2.28 -10.34
N ALA A 21 -15.84 1.37 -9.34
CA ALA A 21 -16.76 0.25 -9.37
C ALA A 21 -18.23 0.72 -9.25
N PRO A 22 -19.11 0.30 -10.19
CA PRO A 22 -20.51 0.75 -10.22
C PRO A 22 -21.37 0.07 -9.15
N CYS A 23 -21.03 -1.15 -8.72
CA CYS A 23 -21.79 -1.91 -7.73
C CYS A 23 -21.02 -2.13 -6.42
N ILE A 24 -21.80 -2.20 -5.32
CA ILE A 24 -21.28 -2.29 -3.95
C ILE A 24 -20.47 -3.57 -3.74
N SER A 25 -20.92 -4.70 -4.28
CA SER A 25 -20.23 -6.00 -4.16
C SER A 25 -18.85 -5.97 -4.82
N THR A 26 -18.76 -5.43 -6.04
CA THR A 26 -17.48 -5.31 -6.76
C THR A 26 -16.56 -4.29 -6.10
N ARG A 27 -17.08 -3.18 -5.57
CA ARG A 27 -16.32 -2.23 -4.76
C ARG A 27 -15.70 -2.91 -3.54
N ALA A 28 -16.50 -3.68 -2.80
CA ALA A 28 -16.04 -4.41 -1.62
C ALA A 28 -14.97 -5.45 -1.99
N ALA A 29 -15.12 -6.15 -3.11
CA ALA A 29 -14.12 -7.10 -3.60
C ALA A 29 -12.77 -6.42 -3.89
N TYR A 30 -12.77 -5.31 -4.63
CA TYR A 30 -11.55 -4.56 -4.92
C TYR A 30 -10.91 -3.94 -3.66
N GLN A 31 -11.72 -3.47 -2.71
CA GLN A 31 -11.21 -3.01 -1.41
C GLN A 31 -10.55 -4.16 -0.63
N GLY A 32 -11.13 -5.35 -0.63
CA GLY A 32 -10.54 -6.54 -0.01
C GLY A 32 -9.20 -6.92 -0.64
N LEU A 33 -9.09 -6.87 -1.97
CA LEU A 33 -7.83 -7.11 -2.68
C LEU A 33 -6.78 -6.06 -2.31
N ALA A 34 -7.14 -4.77 -2.32
CA ALA A 34 -6.24 -3.68 -1.91
C ALA A 34 -5.73 -3.87 -0.47
N GLN A 35 -6.60 -4.25 0.47
CA GLN A 35 -6.21 -4.55 1.85
C GLN A 35 -5.25 -5.75 1.94
N GLY A 36 -5.43 -6.77 1.12
CA GLY A 36 -4.52 -7.90 1.01
C GLY A 36 -3.12 -7.49 0.56
N TYR A 37 -3.02 -6.63 -0.45
CA TYR A 37 -1.73 -6.06 -0.87
C TYR A 37 -1.12 -5.16 0.20
N ALA A 38 -1.91 -4.31 0.85
CA ALA A 38 -1.46 -3.44 1.95
C ALA A 38 -0.84 -4.24 3.10
N ARG A 39 -1.42 -5.40 3.44
CA ARG A 39 -0.86 -6.32 4.44
C ARG A 39 0.50 -6.86 4.00
N ARG A 40 0.61 -7.34 2.77
CA ARG A 40 1.87 -7.86 2.21
C ARG A 40 2.96 -6.79 2.13
N ILE A 41 2.60 -5.54 1.83
CA ILE A 41 3.52 -4.40 1.84
C ILE A 41 4.04 -4.14 3.27
N ARG A 42 3.17 -4.21 4.27
CA ARG A 42 3.55 -4.03 5.69
C ARG A 42 4.49 -5.12 6.17
N ASP A 43 4.27 -6.35 5.73
CA ASP A 43 5.07 -7.52 6.09
C ASP A 43 6.33 -7.66 5.20
N HIS A 44 6.54 -6.74 4.25
CA HIS A 44 7.68 -6.78 3.33
C HIS A 44 8.98 -6.37 4.03
N ARG A 45 10.11 -6.99 3.65
CA ARG A 45 11.43 -6.74 4.26
C ARG A 45 11.92 -5.30 4.11
N LEU A 46 11.53 -4.62 3.03
CA LEU A 46 11.86 -3.21 2.78
C LEU A 46 10.79 -2.31 3.41
N PRO A 47 11.14 -1.46 4.39
CA PRO A 47 10.17 -0.66 5.13
C PRO A 47 9.73 0.55 4.31
N TYR A 48 8.63 0.43 3.57
CA TYR A 48 8.03 1.56 2.82
C TYR A 48 6.80 2.17 3.49
N ARG A 49 6.36 1.63 4.64
CA ARG A 49 5.33 2.23 5.50
C ARG A 49 5.71 2.00 6.95
N SER A 50 5.87 3.08 7.71
CA SER A 50 6.17 3.00 9.15
C SER A 50 4.90 3.24 9.95
N LYS A 51 4.60 2.38 10.93
CA LYS A 51 3.49 2.63 11.84
C LYS A 51 3.86 3.77 12.78
N ARG A 52 3.09 4.87 12.73
CA ARG A 52 3.19 6.00 13.64
C ARG A 52 2.45 5.72 14.95
N ALA A 53 2.72 6.53 15.98
CA ALA A 53 2.07 6.44 17.29
C ALA A 53 0.55 6.65 17.22
N ASP A 54 0.07 7.40 16.22
CA ASP A 54 -1.35 7.63 15.93
C ASP A 54 -2.03 6.46 15.18
N GLY A 55 -1.29 5.36 14.93
CA GLY A 55 -1.78 4.18 14.22
C GLY A 55 -1.77 4.30 12.69
N SER A 56 -1.44 5.48 12.14
CA SER A 56 -1.30 5.66 10.69
C SER A 56 -0.05 4.95 10.15
N THR A 57 -0.13 4.49 8.89
CA THR A 57 0.99 3.87 8.17
C THR A 57 1.24 4.62 6.86
N PRO A 58 1.72 5.87 6.92
CA PRO A 58 2.02 6.66 5.73
C PRO A 58 3.15 6.02 4.94
N PHE A 59 3.17 6.29 3.64
CA PHE A 59 4.30 5.97 2.79
C PHE A 59 5.56 6.65 3.36
N ASN A 60 6.59 5.84 3.62
CA ASN A 60 7.89 6.28 4.08
C ASN A 60 8.92 5.86 3.02
N PRO A 61 9.44 6.80 2.21
CA PRO A 61 10.40 6.46 1.18
C PRO A 61 11.83 6.29 1.72
N PHE A 62 12.10 6.47 3.01
CA PHE A 62 13.44 6.34 3.58
C PHE A 62 13.98 4.89 3.45
N PRO A 63 15.25 4.68 3.02
CA PRO A 63 16.25 5.69 2.65
C PRO A 63 16.21 6.11 1.17
N PHE A 64 15.35 5.52 0.34
CA PHE A 64 15.37 5.63 -1.12
C PHE A 64 14.50 6.76 -1.71
N GLY A 65 14.31 7.89 -1.00
CA GLY A 65 13.56 9.05 -1.49
C GLY A 65 14.20 10.40 -1.14
N PRO A 66 13.64 11.53 -1.58
CA PRO A 66 14.22 12.86 -1.35
C PRO A 66 14.35 13.24 0.14
N TRP A 67 13.69 12.49 1.03
CA TRP A 67 13.75 12.62 2.48
C TRP A 67 14.81 11.70 3.13
N GLY A 68 15.58 10.96 2.33
CA GLY A 68 16.60 9.99 2.77
C GLY A 68 17.81 10.58 3.50
N ASN A 69 17.91 11.91 3.61
CA ASN A 69 19.08 12.64 4.13
C ASN A 69 18.81 13.52 5.36
N GLN A 70 17.67 13.39 6.05
CA GLN A 70 17.49 14.06 7.34
C GLN A 70 17.81 13.08 8.47
N ALA A 71 19.11 13.04 8.80
CA ALA A 71 19.64 12.54 10.06
C ALA A 71 19.24 13.45 11.23
#